data_AF-A0A953G2S9-F1
#
_entry.id   AF-A0A953G2S9-F1
#
_cell.length_a   1.000
_cell.length_b   1.000
_cell.length_c   1.000
_cell.angle_alpha   90.00
_cell.angle_beta   90.00
_cell.angle_gamma   90.00
#
_symmetry.space_group_name_H-M   'P 1'
#
loop_
_entity.id
_entity.type
_entity.pdbx_description
1 polymer ?
#
loop_
_entity_poly.entity_id
_entity_poly.type
_entity_poly.pdbx_seq_one_letter_code
_entity_poly.pdbx_strand_id
1 'polypeptide(L)'
;THTAIATVVATNTPEATYTATPTATDLPVSTAVSTPTPVATLTQTPVATDTPAVVSSPTPSATPTNTPAGPTTDCHGVINGNAVMDRCGVCDGDGTSCLQCESTDTTLLKSGVAANLQSLELLAKSLRGKKIKKASNSKRLSRIEKQLLQCSKVHTEAMEALAWIPDLIKRCPQSFCIDVSIELYGNAIEYKSQQMLTIVKKLSKRAFKRGTKKQRAKRRKRVISKSQLLFSNNHKLLISLPRVRSVCRQ
;
A
#
# COMPACT_ATOMS: atom_id res chain seq x y z
N THR A 1 24.66 -46.73 2.10
CA THR A 1 24.73 -45.25 2.05
C THR A 1 24.07 -44.71 3.30
N HIS A 2 24.83 -44.01 4.12
CA HIS A 2 24.50 -43.72 5.53
C HIS A 2 23.34 -42.72 5.71
N THR A 3 22.48 -43.05 6.66
CA THR A 3 21.47 -42.21 7.30
C THR A 3 22.15 -41.13 8.14
N ALA A 4 21.74 -39.86 8.01
CA ALA A 4 22.11 -38.79 8.93
C ALA A 4 20.86 -38.01 9.36
N ILE A 5 20.56 -38.12 10.65
CA ILE A 5 19.59 -37.33 11.40
C ILE A 5 20.34 -36.10 11.90
N ALA A 6 19.80 -34.90 11.71
CA ALA A 6 20.34 -33.68 12.31
C ALA A 6 19.24 -32.95 13.10
N THR A 7 19.55 -32.80 14.38
CA THR A 7 18.74 -32.36 15.50
C THR A 7 18.59 -30.84 15.53
N VAL A 8 17.41 -30.36 15.93
CA VAL A 8 17.09 -28.94 16.10
C VAL A 8 17.70 -28.42 17.41
N VAL A 9 18.49 -27.34 17.34
CA VAL A 9 18.95 -26.58 18.51
C VAL A 9 18.16 -25.27 18.55
N ALA A 10 17.39 -25.09 19.63
CA ALA A 10 16.70 -23.87 19.97
C ALA A 10 17.65 -22.90 20.68
N THR A 11 17.68 -21.64 20.26
CA THR A 11 18.34 -20.55 20.99
C THR A 11 17.31 -19.54 21.44
N ASN A 12 17.36 -19.24 22.75
CA ASN A 12 16.43 -18.43 23.50
C ASN A 12 16.52 -16.94 23.12
N THR A 13 15.35 -16.30 23.05
CA THR A 13 15.18 -14.85 22.93
C THR A 13 14.95 -14.26 24.33
N PRO A 14 15.63 -13.18 24.74
CA PRO A 14 15.26 -12.46 25.95
C PRO A 14 14.09 -11.49 25.69
N GLU A 15 13.14 -11.57 26.61
CA GLU A 15 11.90 -10.82 26.75
C GLU A 15 12.19 -9.40 27.25
N ALA A 16 11.67 -8.38 26.58
CA ALA A 16 11.69 -7.00 27.07
C ALA A 16 10.26 -6.55 27.39
N THR A 17 9.97 -6.57 28.69
CA THR A 17 8.76 -6.04 29.31
C THR A 17 8.79 -4.52 29.30
N TYR A 18 7.78 -3.86 28.74
CA TYR A 18 7.55 -2.43 28.95
C TYR A 18 6.11 -2.16 29.40
N THR A 19 6.05 -1.54 30.58
CA THR A 19 4.89 -1.16 31.38
C THR A 19 4.14 0.00 30.73
N ALA A 20 2.81 -0.11 30.67
CA ALA A 20 1.91 0.97 30.25
C ALA A 20 1.60 1.92 31.42
N THR A 21 1.61 3.24 31.17
CA THR A 21 0.93 4.25 32.00
C THR A 21 0.17 5.20 31.07
N PRO A 22 -1.11 5.53 31.33
CA PRO A 22 -1.88 6.47 30.53
C PRO A 22 -1.85 7.88 31.14
N THR A 23 -1.72 8.91 30.28
CA THR A 23 -2.04 10.30 30.64
C THR A 23 -2.94 10.90 29.56
N ALA A 24 -4.11 11.33 30.00
CA ALA A 24 -5.10 12.10 29.24
C ALA A 24 -4.70 13.58 29.22
N THR A 25 -4.94 14.30 28.12
CA THR A 25 -5.24 15.75 28.13
C THR A 25 -5.94 16.14 26.82
N ASP A 26 -6.80 17.14 26.95
CA ASP A 26 -7.98 17.51 26.18
C ASP A 26 -7.83 18.02 24.74
N LEU A 27 -8.98 17.91 24.05
CA LEU A 27 -9.38 18.62 22.84
C LEU A 27 -9.50 20.15 23.08
N PRO A 28 -9.43 20.95 22.01
CA PRO A 28 -10.48 21.96 21.87
C PRO A 28 -11.29 21.84 20.58
N VAL A 29 -12.58 22.05 20.79
CA VAL A 29 -13.67 22.29 19.85
C VAL A 29 -13.39 23.57 19.05
N SER A 30 -13.64 23.55 17.74
CA SER A 30 -13.96 24.76 17.00
C SER A 30 -15.10 24.51 16.02
N THR A 31 -16.23 25.11 16.34
CA THR A 31 -17.45 25.25 15.55
C THR A 31 -17.37 26.49 14.67
N ALA A 32 -17.62 26.37 13.37
CA ALA A 32 -18.20 27.43 12.54
C ALA A 32 -18.70 26.82 11.22
N VAL A 33 -20.02 26.64 11.06
CA VAL A 33 -20.97 27.56 10.37
C VAL A 33 -21.05 27.27 8.86
N SER A 34 -22.16 26.66 8.48
CA SER A 34 -22.72 26.60 7.12
C SER A 34 -23.23 28.01 6.74
N THR A 35 -23.14 28.50 5.49
CA THR A 35 -24.05 28.33 4.32
C THR A 35 -23.92 29.65 3.49
N PRO A 36 -24.61 29.87 2.35
CA PRO A 36 -24.73 29.13 1.10
C PRO A 36 -24.08 29.87 -0.09
N THR A 37 -23.96 29.16 -1.20
CA THR A 37 -23.74 29.63 -2.58
C THR A 37 -24.84 30.60 -3.04
N PRO A 38 -24.52 31.55 -3.95
CA PRO A 38 -25.41 31.78 -5.07
C PRO A 38 -24.70 31.77 -6.44
N VAL A 39 -25.57 31.74 -7.44
CA VAL A 39 -25.45 31.25 -8.81
C VAL A 39 -24.77 32.24 -9.76
N ALA A 40 -24.27 31.64 -10.85
CA ALA A 40 -23.67 32.20 -12.07
C ALA A 40 -24.18 33.56 -12.54
N THR A 41 -23.25 34.35 -13.11
CA THR A 41 -23.54 35.39 -14.09
C THR A 41 -22.52 35.29 -15.21
N LEU A 42 -23.00 34.96 -16.41
CA LEU A 42 -22.26 35.01 -17.66
C LEU A 42 -22.24 36.46 -18.14
N THR A 43 -21.04 37.02 -18.33
CA THR A 43 -20.86 38.21 -19.16
C THR A 43 -19.72 37.93 -20.14
N GLN A 44 -20.04 38.06 -21.42
CA GLN A 44 -19.13 37.86 -22.55
C GLN A 44 -18.43 39.17 -22.95
N THR A 45 -17.33 39.00 -23.69
CA THR A 45 -16.66 39.91 -24.65
C THR A 45 -15.72 41.00 -24.08
N PRO A 46 -14.60 41.37 -24.77
CA PRO A 46 -14.21 40.99 -26.13
C PRO A 46 -12.79 40.42 -26.31
N VAL A 47 -12.63 39.86 -27.51
CA VAL A 47 -11.42 39.37 -28.16
C VAL A 47 -10.34 40.45 -28.17
N ALA A 48 -9.23 40.19 -27.50
CA ALA A 48 -7.95 40.83 -27.78
C ALA A 48 -7.08 39.82 -28.52
N THR A 49 -6.88 40.11 -29.80
CA THR A 49 -5.88 39.50 -30.67
C THR A 49 -4.52 40.02 -30.22
N ASP A 50 -3.87 39.31 -29.30
CA ASP A 50 -2.44 39.49 -29.05
C ASP A 50 -1.68 38.32 -29.65
N THR A 51 -1.08 38.64 -30.79
CA THR A 51 0.05 37.99 -31.45
C THR A 51 0.97 37.27 -30.44
N PRO A 52 1.27 35.97 -30.60
CA PRO A 52 2.37 35.37 -29.86
C PRO A 52 3.67 35.97 -30.38
N ALA A 53 4.22 36.92 -29.62
CA ALA A 53 5.63 37.25 -29.71
C ALA A 53 6.41 35.96 -29.43
N VAL A 54 7.07 35.45 -30.47
CA VAL A 54 8.05 34.38 -30.38
C VAL A 54 9.18 34.90 -29.50
N VAL A 55 9.08 34.67 -28.19
CA VAL A 55 10.24 34.71 -27.30
C VAL A 55 11.04 33.47 -27.63
N SER A 56 11.99 33.67 -28.54
CA SER A 56 13.08 32.75 -28.76
C SER A 56 13.77 32.50 -27.43
N SER A 57 13.46 31.37 -26.83
CA SER A 57 14.31 30.69 -25.85
C SER A 57 15.76 30.75 -26.36
N PRO A 58 16.74 31.23 -25.58
CA PRO A 58 18.11 30.90 -25.91
C PRO A 58 18.23 29.39 -25.78
N THR A 59 18.35 28.72 -26.91
CA THR A 59 19.04 27.44 -27.01
C THR A 59 20.29 27.51 -26.12
N PRO A 60 20.58 26.56 -25.23
CA PRO A 60 21.95 26.41 -24.76
C PRO A 60 22.77 26.06 -26.00
N SER A 61 23.32 27.10 -26.63
CA SER A 61 24.26 26.99 -27.73
C SER A 61 25.47 26.29 -27.12
N ALA A 62 25.55 24.98 -27.34
CA ALA A 62 26.81 24.25 -27.37
C ALA A 62 27.62 24.82 -28.54
N THR A 63 28.10 26.04 -28.34
CA THR A 63 29.18 26.60 -29.14
C THR A 63 30.40 25.82 -28.68
N PRO A 64 31.08 25.04 -29.54
CA PRO A 64 32.43 24.61 -29.22
C PRO A 64 33.28 25.87 -29.27
N THR A 65 33.40 26.55 -28.13
CA THR A 65 34.38 27.61 -27.97
C THR A 65 35.73 26.91 -28.10
N ASN A 66 36.35 27.00 -29.28
CA ASN A 66 37.76 26.71 -29.50
C ASN A 66 38.61 27.81 -28.83
N THR A 67 38.39 28.02 -27.53
CA THR A 67 39.39 28.60 -26.64
C THR A 67 40.35 27.45 -26.32
N PRO A 68 41.68 27.65 -26.35
CA PRO A 68 42.60 26.67 -25.78
C PRO A 68 42.17 26.49 -24.32
N ALA A 69 41.51 25.38 -24.00
CA ALA A 69 41.16 25.05 -22.64
C ALA A 69 42.49 24.92 -21.90
N GLY A 70 42.85 25.96 -21.14
CA GLY A 70 43.84 25.81 -20.10
C GLY A 70 43.42 24.63 -19.22
N PRO A 71 44.37 23.95 -18.56
CA PRO A 71 44.08 22.76 -17.77
C PRO A 71 42.87 23.00 -16.86
N THR A 72 41.75 22.33 -17.14
CA THR A 72 40.55 22.45 -16.30
C THR A 72 40.79 21.60 -15.07
N THR A 73 40.83 22.24 -13.91
CA THR A 73 40.90 21.54 -12.64
C THR A 73 39.53 20.93 -12.32
N ASP A 74 39.50 19.64 -12.02
CA ASP A 74 38.28 18.97 -11.58
C ASP A 74 37.88 19.38 -10.15
N CYS A 75 36.76 18.88 -9.65
CA CYS A 75 36.31 19.26 -8.30
C CYS A 75 37.20 18.73 -7.15
N HIS A 76 38.15 17.82 -7.44
CA HIS A 76 39.17 17.35 -6.48
C HIS A 76 40.46 18.17 -6.53
N GLY A 77 40.56 19.19 -7.40
CA GLY A 77 41.79 19.94 -7.56
C GLY A 77 42.78 19.32 -8.56
N VAL A 78 42.37 18.29 -9.32
CA VAL A 78 43.24 17.59 -10.28
C VAL A 78 43.16 18.25 -11.65
N ILE A 79 44.29 18.72 -12.16
CA ILE A 79 44.42 19.24 -13.53
C ILE A 79 44.04 18.15 -14.54
N ASN A 80 43.09 18.46 -15.42
CA ASN A 80 42.53 17.52 -16.42
C ASN A 80 41.93 16.26 -15.78
N GLY A 81 41.50 16.33 -14.52
CA GLY A 81 40.73 15.28 -13.88
C GLY A 81 39.28 15.22 -14.39
N ASN A 82 38.56 14.17 -14.01
CA ASN A 82 37.19 13.91 -14.47
C ASN A 82 36.12 14.11 -13.39
N ALA A 83 36.52 14.49 -12.17
CA ALA A 83 35.60 14.57 -11.06
C ALA A 83 34.62 15.74 -11.23
N VAL A 84 33.33 15.49 -11.00
CA VAL A 84 32.26 16.51 -11.15
C VAL A 84 31.50 16.69 -9.84
N MET A 85 31.14 17.94 -9.52
CA MET A 85 30.26 18.22 -8.39
C MET A 85 28.86 17.65 -8.65
N ASP A 86 28.33 16.90 -7.68
CA ASP A 86 26.95 16.46 -7.69
C ASP A 86 25.99 17.61 -7.33
N ARG A 87 24.68 17.34 -7.39
CA ARG A 87 23.63 18.33 -7.03
C ARG A 87 23.65 18.77 -5.56
N CYS A 88 24.35 18.04 -4.70
CA CYS A 88 24.50 18.33 -3.29
C CYS A 88 25.79 19.12 -3.00
N GLY A 89 26.58 19.44 -4.03
CA GLY A 89 27.86 20.13 -3.89
C GLY A 89 28.99 19.22 -3.41
N VAL A 90 28.84 17.90 -3.57
CA VAL A 90 29.86 16.90 -3.23
C VAL A 90 30.57 16.45 -4.52
N CYS A 91 31.89 16.51 -4.52
CA CYS A 91 32.71 16.05 -5.64
C CYS A 91 32.60 14.53 -5.80
N ASP A 92 32.28 14.06 -7.02
CA ASP A 92 31.94 12.65 -7.31
C ASP A 92 30.88 12.06 -6.36
N GLY A 93 30.01 12.91 -5.83
CA GLY A 93 28.91 12.49 -4.99
C GLY A 93 27.82 11.78 -5.78
N ASP A 94 27.05 10.93 -5.09
CA ASP A 94 25.90 10.22 -5.65
C ASP A 94 24.60 11.05 -5.66
N GLY A 95 24.69 12.31 -5.23
CA GLY A 95 23.57 13.24 -5.11
C GLY A 95 22.57 12.86 -4.03
N THR A 96 22.98 12.08 -3.02
CA THR A 96 22.12 11.68 -1.89
C THR A 96 22.46 12.36 -0.56
N SER A 97 23.65 12.97 -0.44
CA SER A 97 24.12 13.59 0.82
C SER A 97 23.25 14.74 1.32
N CYS A 98 22.52 15.41 0.41
CA CYS A 98 21.57 16.47 0.70
C CYS A 98 20.10 15.99 0.78
N LEU A 99 19.83 14.68 0.69
CA LEU A 99 18.49 14.13 0.85
C LEU A 99 18.10 14.05 2.34
N GLN A 100 17.11 14.87 2.70
CA GLN A 100 16.39 14.80 3.96
C GLN A 100 15.08 14.06 3.74
N CYS A 101 15.09 12.73 3.83
CA CYS A 101 13.88 11.92 3.64
C CYS A 101 13.33 11.41 4.97
N GLU A 102 12.01 11.40 5.12
CA GLU A 102 11.33 10.64 6.15
C GLU A 102 11.05 9.22 5.64
N SER A 103 11.22 8.22 6.50
CA SER A 103 10.96 6.83 6.17
C SER A 103 9.85 6.22 7.01
N THR A 104 8.88 5.61 6.35
CA THR A 104 7.83 4.81 6.99
C THR A 104 8.06 3.33 6.71
N ASP A 105 8.25 2.54 7.77
CA ASP A 105 8.28 1.08 7.69
C ASP A 105 6.84 0.52 7.62
N THR A 106 6.54 -0.23 6.57
CA THR A 106 5.23 -0.85 6.33
C THR A 106 5.21 -2.35 6.60
N THR A 107 6.30 -2.95 7.09
CA THR A 107 6.42 -4.40 7.31
C THR A 107 5.33 -4.94 8.23
N LEU A 108 5.04 -4.24 9.33
CA LEU A 108 3.97 -4.60 10.26
C LEU A 108 2.57 -4.43 9.66
N LEU A 109 2.37 -3.39 8.85
CA LEU A 109 1.13 -3.17 8.11
C LEU A 109 0.89 -4.32 7.13
N LYS A 110 1.91 -4.66 6.32
CA LYS A 110 1.83 -5.74 5.33
C LYS A 110 1.53 -7.09 5.98
N SER A 111 2.28 -7.45 7.01
CA SER A 111 2.05 -8.71 7.74
C SER A 111 0.67 -8.76 8.40
N GLY A 112 0.19 -7.65 8.97
CA GLY A 112 -1.16 -7.53 9.52
C GLY A 112 -2.27 -7.73 8.47
N VAL A 113 -2.13 -7.09 7.31
CA VAL A 113 -3.09 -7.24 6.20
C VAL A 113 -3.08 -8.68 5.65
N ALA A 114 -1.89 -9.26 5.46
CA ALA A 114 -1.72 -10.64 5.02
C ALA A 114 -2.40 -11.64 5.99
N ALA A 115 -2.17 -11.50 7.30
CA ALA A 115 -2.76 -12.36 8.32
C ALA A 115 -4.30 -12.31 8.31
N ASN A 116 -4.87 -11.12 8.11
CA ASN A 116 -6.32 -10.94 8.02
C ASN A 116 -6.90 -11.53 6.72
N LEU A 117 -6.23 -11.36 5.58
CA LEU A 117 -6.62 -11.97 4.29
C LEU A 117 -6.59 -13.50 4.39
N GLN A 118 -5.52 -14.07 4.94
CA GLN A 118 -5.41 -15.50 5.17
C GLN A 118 -6.51 -16.00 6.12
N SER A 119 -6.80 -15.25 7.17
CA SER A 119 -7.90 -15.56 8.10
C SER A 119 -9.27 -15.56 7.42
N LEU A 120 -9.52 -14.66 6.46
CA LEU A 120 -10.75 -14.67 5.65
C LEU A 120 -10.82 -15.92 4.76
N GLU A 121 -9.71 -16.32 4.14
CA GLU A 121 -9.66 -17.50 3.28
C GLU A 121 -9.89 -18.79 4.10
N LEU A 122 -9.23 -18.91 5.26
CA LEU A 122 -9.44 -20.03 6.19
C LEU A 122 -10.88 -20.08 6.71
N LEU A 123 -11.46 -18.92 7.02
CA LEU A 123 -12.87 -18.83 7.40
C LEU A 123 -13.77 -19.34 6.26
N ALA A 124 -13.51 -18.97 5.01
CA ALA A 124 -14.24 -19.49 3.85
C ALA A 124 -14.08 -21.01 3.73
N LYS A 125 -12.84 -21.54 3.76
CA LYS A 125 -12.53 -22.98 3.71
C LYS A 125 -13.23 -23.77 4.82
N SER A 126 -13.35 -23.21 6.03
CA SER A 126 -14.06 -23.83 7.16
C SER A 126 -15.55 -24.09 6.88
N LEU A 127 -16.16 -23.32 5.95
CA LEU A 127 -17.57 -23.44 5.57
C LEU A 127 -17.84 -24.57 4.57
N ARG A 128 -16.80 -25.21 4.01
CA ARG A 128 -16.92 -26.35 3.09
C ARG A 128 -17.69 -27.54 3.70
N GLY A 129 -17.70 -27.68 5.03
CA GLY A 129 -18.49 -28.67 5.76
C GLY A 129 -18.00 -30.12 5.60
N LYS A 130 -17.48 -30.74 6.67
CA LYS A 130 -16.84 -32.07 6.65
C LYS A 130 -17.73 -33.26 6.22
N LYS A 131 -19.06 -33.11 6.13
CA LYS A 131 -20.01 -34.21 5.80
C LYS A 131 -20.75 -34.06 4.46
N ILE A 132 -20.32 -33.20 3.54
CA ILE A 132 -20.89 -33.19 2.17
C ILE A 132 -20.48 -34.45 1.37
N LYS A 133 -19.54 -35.24 1.90
CA LYS A 133 -19.05 -36.50 1.32
C LYS A 133 -20.06 -37.67 1.29
N LYS A 134 -21.23 -37.60 1.96
CA LYS A 134 -22.26 -38.65 1.83
C LYS A 134 -23.32 -38.21 0.82
N ALA A 135 -23.31 -38.91 -0.31
CA ALA A 135 -24.14 -38.80 -1.51
C ALA A 135 -25.53 -38.18 -1.31
N SER A 136 -25.83 -37.13 -2.09
CA SER A 136 -27.20 -36.74 -2.53
C SER A 136 -27.23 -35.38 -3.26
N ASN A 137 -26.24 -34.48 -3.10
CA ASN A 137 -26.39 -33.10 -3.61
C ASN A 137 -25.15 -32.54 -4.34
N SER A 138 -24.71 -33.26 -5.38
CA SER A 138 -23.55 -32.93 -6.24
C SER A 138 -23.55 -31.47 -6.74
N LYS A 139 -24.70 -30.96 -7.22
CA LYS A 139 -24.83 -29.57 -7.70
C LYS A 139 -24.55 -28.53 -6.62
N ARG A 140 -24.93 -28.79 -5.36
CA ARG A 140 -24.71 -27.86 -4.25
C ARG A 140 -23.25 -27.85 -3.81
N LEU A 141 -22.61 -29.02 -3.76
CA LEU A 141 -21.19 -29.13 -3.45
C LEU A 141 -20.36 -28.38 -4.50
N SER A 142 -20.65 -28.62 -5.79
CA SER A 142 -20.03 -27.91 -6.91
C SER A 142 -20.16 -26.37 -6.78
N ARG A 143 -21.34 -25.85 -6.40
CA ARG A 143 -21.51 -24.41 -6.14
C ARG A 143 -20.67 -23.89 -4.98
N ILE A 144 -20.54 -24.66 -3.89
CA ILE A 144 -19.71 -24.27 -2.75
C ILE A 144 -18.23 -24.28 -3.15
N GLU A 145 -17.79 -25.31 -3.86
CA GLU A 145 -16.41 -25.44 -4.33
C GLU A 145 -16.04 -24.33 -5.32
N LYS A 146 -16.93 -23.98 -6.26
CA LYS A 146 -16.73 -22.83 -7.15
C LYS A 146 -16.54 -21.52 -6.38
N GLN A 147 -17.31 -21.31 -5.30
CA GLN A 147 -17.13 -20.12 -4.46
C GLN A 147 -15.86 -20.15 -3.62
N LEU A 148 -15.42 -21.32 -3.16
CA LEU A 148 -14.15 -21.47 -2.45
C LEU A 148 -12.98 -21.22 -3.39
N LEU A 149 -13.01 -21.75 -4.61
CA LEU A 149 -12.01 -21.48 -5.64
C LEU A 149 -11.95 -19.99 -5.97
N GLN A 150 -13.12 -19.34 -6.13
CA GLN A 150 -13.17 -17.89 -6.30
C GLN A 150 -12.57 -17.15 -5.09
N CYS A 151 -12.81 -17.60 -3.86
CA CYS A 151 -12.23 -17.01 -2.67
C CYS A 151 -10.71 -17.10 -2.66
N SER A 152 -10.16 -18.28 -2.99
CA SER A 152 -8.71 -18.50 -3.07
C SER A 152 -8.08 -17.67 -4.19
N LYS A 153 -8.74 -17.53 -5.35
CA LYS A 153 -8.28 -16.65 -6.42
C LYS A 153 -8.18 -15.19 -5.95
N VAL A 154 -9.25 -14.66 -5.36
CA VAL A 154 -9.27 -13.28 -4.83
C VAL A 154 -8.22 -13.07 -3.75
N HIS A 155 -7.97 -14.09 -2.91
CA HIS A 155 -6.91 -14.05 -1.91
C HIS A 155 -5.52 -13.90 -2.56
N THR A 156 -5.20 -14.73 -3.56
CA THR A 156 -3.92 -14.64 -4.27
C THR A 156 -3.75 -13.27 -4.94
N GLU A 157 -4.78 -12.78 -5.64
CA GLU A 157 -4.76 -11.44 -6.26
C GLU A 157 -4.55 -10.32 -5.22
N ALA A 158 -5.09 -10.47 -4.00
CA ALA A 158 -4.88 -9.52 -2.91
C ALA A 158 -3.44 -9.57 -2.37
N MET A 159 -2.85 -10.76 -2.27
CA MET A 159 -1.46 -10.95 -1.83
C MET A 159 -0.47 -10.44 -2.88
N GLU A 160 -0.76 -10.60 -4.17
CA GLU A 160 0.01 -10.00 -5.26
C GLU A 160 0.00 -8.47 -5.17
N ALA A 161 -1.17 -7.85 -4.97
CA ALA A 161 -1.26 -6.40 -4.77
C ALA A 161 -0.49 -5.92 -3.52
N LEU A 162 -0.49 -6.72 -2.44
CA LEU A 162 0.27 -6.44 -1.23
C LEU A 162 1.79 -6.51 -1.45
N ALA A 163 2.26 -7.38 -2.35
CA ALA A 163 3.67 -7.50 -2.68
C ALA A 163 4.24 -6.26 -3.40
N TRP A 164 3.39 -5.47 -4.07
CA TRP A 164 3.78 -4.21 -4.69
C TRP A 164 4.00 -3.07 -3.71
N ILE A 165 3.55 -3.20 -2.46
CA ILE A 165 3.81 -2.21 -1.41
C ILE A 165 5.25 -2.41 -0.89
N PRO A 166 6.14 -1.40 -0.99
CA PRO A 166 7.50 -1.49 -0.47
C PRO A 166 7.52 -1.58 1.06
N ASP A 167 8.45 -2.36 1.63
CA ASP A 167 8.61 -2.46 3.09
C ASP A 167 9.05 -1.14 3.72
N LEU A 168 9.82 -0.33 2.98
CA LEU A 168 10.22 1.01 3.41
C LEU A 168 9.78 2.04 2.37
N ILE A 169 8.92 2.97 2.78
CA ILE A 169 8.49 4.09 1.95
C ILE A 169 9.29 5.32 2.37
N LYS A 170 9.98 5.94 1.43
CA LYS A 170 10.69 7.21 1.64
C LYS A 170 9.88 8.37 1.07
N ARG A 171 9.82 9.46 1.81
CA ARG A 171 9.29 10.74 1.34
C ARG A 171 10.33 11.83 1.50
N CYS A 172 10.62 12.52 0.42
CA CYS A 172 11.74 13.44 0.28
C CYS A 172 11.20 14.78 -0.25
N PRO A 173 11.24 15.88 0.52
CA PRO A 173 10.65 17.17 0.15
C PRO A 173 11.46 17.97 -0.87
N GLN A 174 12.59 17.46 -1.35
CA GLN A 174 13.50 18.17 -2.26
C GLN A 174 12.85 18.36 -3.64
N SER A 175 13.15 19.48 -4.30
CA SER A 175 12.59 19.86 -5.60
C SER A 175 12.94 18.91 -6.75
N PHE A 176 14.00 18.12 -6.60
CA PHE A 176 14.44 17.12 -7.59
C PHE A 176 13.83 15.72 -7.33
N CYS A 177 12.91 15.60 -6.38
CA CYS A 177 12.12 14.40 -6.13
C CYS A 177 10.68 14.57 -6.62
N ILE A 178 10.12 13.50 -7.18
CA ILE A 178 8.71 13.44 -7.56
C ILE A 178 7.96 12.45 -6.67
N ASP A 179 6.75 12.82 -6.25
CA ASP A 179 5.86 11.93 -5.51
C ASP A 179 5.11 11.01 -6.47
N VAL A 180 5.24 9.70 -6.26
CA VAL A 180 4.53 8.65 -6.98
C VAL A 180 3.46 8.07 -6.07
N SER A 181 2.21 8.07 -6.54
CA SER A 181 1.09 7.50 -5.79
C SER A 181 1.24 5.99 -5.60
N ILE A 182 0.99 5.54 -4.39
CA ILE A 182 0.88 4.12 -4.01
C ILE A 182 -0.53 3.77 -3.49
N GLU A 183 -1.44 4.75 -3.51
CA GLU A 183 -2.83 4.60 -3.07
C GLU A 183 -3.59 3.53 -3.88
N LEU A 184 -3.25 3.39 -5.16
CA LEU A 184 -3.82 2.38 -6.06
C LEU A 184 -3.69 0.95 -5.51
N TYR A 185 -2.55 0.63 -4.89
CA TYR A 185 -2.32 -0.68 -4.29
C TYR A 185 -3.18 -0.90 -3.05
N GLY A 186 -3.28 0.13 -2.18
CA GLY A 186 -4.15 0.08 -1.00
C GLY A 186 -5.62 -0.16 -1.37
N ASN A 187 -6.13 0.62 -2.34
CA ASN A 187 -7.49 0.51 -2.84
C ASN A 187 -7.77 -0.86 -3.49
N ALA A 188 -6.80 -1.40 -4.24
CA ALA A 188 -6.91 -2.74 -4.82
C ALA A 188 -7.06 -3.82 -3.74
N ILE A 189 -6.23 -3.77 -2.69
CA ILE A 189 -6.28 -4.75 -1.60
C ILE A 189 -7.60 -4.64 -0.82
N GLU A 190 -8.06 -3.43 -0.54
CA GLU A 190 -9.34 -3.20 0.15
C GLU A 190 -10.50 -3.79 -0.65
N TYR A 191 -10.54 -3.51 -1.95
CA TYR A 191 -11.56 -4.05 -2.86
C TYR A 191 -11.57 -5.59 -2.86
N LYS A 192 -10.39 -6.23 -2.93
CA LYS A 192 -10.29 -7.70 -2.87
C LYS A 192 -10.71 -8.23 -1.49
N SER A 193 -10.35 -7.56 -0.40
CA SER A 193 -10.79 -7.93 0.95
C SER A 193 -12.33 -7.86 1.08
N GLN A 194 -12.96 -6.85 0.49
CA GLN A 194 -14.42 -6.71 0.42
C GLN A 194 -15.08 -7.83 -0.41
N GLN A 195 -14.44 -8.25 -1.52
CA GLN A 195 -14.89 -9.40 -2.29
C GLN A 195 -14.86 -10.69 -1.47
N MET A 196 -13.77 -10.94 -0.72
CA MET A 196 -13.68 -12.09 0.18
C MET A 196 -14.77 -12.07 1.24
N LEU A 197 -15.02 -10.92 1.87
CA LEU A 197 -16.13 -10.73 2.82
C LEU A 197 -17.49 -11.11 2.18
N THR A 198 -17.71 -10.69 0.94
CA THR A 198 -18.94 -11.01 0.19
C THR A 198 -19.05 -12.51 -0.08
N ILE A 199 -17.97 -13.18 -0.47
CA ILE A 199 -17.93 -14.62 -0.69
C ILE A 199 -18.22 -15.38 0.61
N VAL A 200 -17.57 -15.02 1.72
CA VAL A 200 -17.83 -15.59 3.04
C VAL A 200 -19.30 -15.42 3.45
N LYS A 201 -19.88 -14.22 3.27
CA LYS A 201 -21.30 -13.97 3.55
C LYS A 201 -22.20 -14.91 2.74
N LYS A 202 -21.92 -15.13 1.45
CA LYS A 202 -22.66 -16.06 0.58
C LYS A 202 -22.49 -17.53 1.02
N LEU A 203 -21.27 -17.95 1.34
CA LEU A 203 -20.97 -19.30 1.84
C LEU A 203 -21.67 -19.58 3.18
N SER A 204 -21.66 -18.61 4.11
CA SER A 204 -22.26 -18.75 5.45
C SER A 204 -23.77 -19.02 5.41
N LYS A 205 -24.48 -18.43 4.43
CA LYS A 205 -25.91 -18.68 4.18
C LYS A 205 -26.17 -20.13 3.75
N ARG A 206 -25.19 -20.76 3.08
CA ARG A 206 -25.30 -22.10 2.50
C ARG A 206 -24.73 -23.20 3.39
N ALA A 207 -23.79 -22.91 4.28
CA ALA A 207 -23.08 -23.89 5.09
C ALA A 207 -23.93 -24.47 6.25
N PHE A 208 -24.70 -23.64 6.95
CA PHE A 208 -25.41 -24.05 8.16
C PHE A 208 -26.82 -24.60 7.86
N LYS A 209 -26.96 -25.92 7.75
CA LYS A 209 -28.28 -26.58 7.59
C LYS A 209 -28.78 -27.36 8.80
N ARG A 210 -27.89 -27.80 9.69
CA ARG A 210 -28.22 -28.57 10.90
C ARG A 210 -28.52 -27.69 12.11
N GLY A 211 -29.32 -28.21 13.03
CA GLY A 211 -29.72 -27.55 14.28
C GLY A 211 -30.92 -26.62 14.11
N THR A 212 -31.37 -26.06 15.24
CA THR A 212 -32.53 -25.17 15.29
C THR A 212 -32.31 -23.88 14.49
N LYS A 213 -33.40 -23.18 14.13
CA LYS A 213 -33.31 -21.86 13.47
C LYS A 213 -32.43 -20.89 14.26
N LYS A 214 -32.57 -20.87 15.59
CA LYS A 214 -31.76 -20.06 16.53
C LYS A 214 -30.28 -20.45 16.50
N GLN A 215 -29.95 -21.75 16.53
CA GLN A 215 -28.56 -22.22 16.45
C GLN A 215 -27.89 -21.87 15.12
N ARG A 216 -28.60 -22.06 13.99
CA ARG A 216 -28.09 -21.71 12.65
C ARG A 216 -27.85 -20.21 12.51
N ALA A 217 -28.78 -19.38 13.00
CA ALA A 217 -28.64 -17.93 13.03
C ALA A 217 -27.43 -17.50 13.88
N LYS A 218 -27.25 -18.08 15.08
CA LYS A 218 -26.11 -17.80 15.96
C LYS A 218 -24.77 -18.13 15.28
N ARG A 219 -24.65 -19.30 14.64
CA ARG A 219 -23.43 -19.69 13.91
C ARG A 219 -23.14 -18.77 12.72
N ARG A 220 -24.18 -18.43 11.94
CA ARG A 220 -24.05 -17.49 10.81
C ARG A 220 -23.61 -16.11 11.28
N LYS A 221 -24.21 -15.58 12.37
CA LYS A 221 -23.84 -14.29 12.94
C LYS A 221 -22.37 -14.27 13.34
N ARG A 222 -21.88 -15.30 14.06
CA ARG A 222 -20.47 -15.42 14.44
C ARG A 222 -19.50 -15.34 13.24
N VAL A 223 -19.78 -16.08 12.17
CA VAL A 223 -18.94 -16.08 10.96
C VAL A 223 -18.96 -14.70 10.29
N ILE A 224 -20.14 -14.10 10.13
CA ILE A 224 -20.27 -12.78 9.50
C ILE A 224 -19.55 -11.71 10.32
N SER A 225 -19.77 -11.67 11.64
CA SER A 225 -19.11 -10.73 12.54
C SER A 225 -17.58 -10.88 12.48
N LYS A 226 -17.05 -12.11 12.53
CA LYS A 226 -15.61 -12.34 12.38
C LYS A 226 -15.07 -11.86 11.03
N SER A 227 -15.78 -12.13 9.93
CA SER A 227 -15.35 -11.65 8.61
C SER A 227 -15.40 -10.13 8.47
N GLN A 228 -16.37 -9.46 9.09
CA GLN A 228 -16.45 -7.99 9.09
C GLN A 228 -15.32 -7.37 9.91
N LEU A 229 -14.96 -7.98 11.04
CA LEU A 229 -13.82 -7.54 11.84
C LEU A 229 -12.51 -7.63 11.04
N LEU A 230 -12.26 -8.75 10.38
CA LEU A 230 -11.06 -8.93 9.53
C LEU A 230 -10.99 -7.89 8.40
N PHE A 231 -12.12 -7.64 7.74
CA PHE A 231 -12.20 -6.59 6.72
C PHE A 231 -11.96 -5.18 7.31
N SER A 232 -12.58 -4.87 8.45
CA SER A 232 -12.39 -3.57 9.11
C SER A 232 -10.96 -3.35 9.57
N ASN A 233 -10.29 -4.39 10.06
CA ASN A 233 -8.87 -4.33 10.42
C ASN A 233 -8.00 -4.04 9.20
N ASN A 234 -8.27 -4.70 8.06
CA ASN A 234 -7.58 -4.40 6.81
C ASN A 234 -7.79 -2.95 6.38
N HIS A 235 -9.03 -2.47 6.39
CA HIS A 235 -9.33 -1.07 6.04
C HIS A 235 -8.55 -0.07 6.90
N LYS A 236 -8.51 -0.29 8.23
CA LYS A 236 -7.73 0.57 9.16
C LYS A 236 -6.23 0.56 8.84
N LEU A 237 -5.66 -0.61 8.61
CA LEU A 237 -4.25 -0.74 8.24
C LEU A 237 -3.96 -0.06 6.90
N LEU A 238 -4.82 -0.24 5.90
CA LEU A 238 -4.62 0.34 4.57
C LEU A 238 -4.77 1.87 4.56
N ILE A 239 -5.64 2.45 5.40
CA ILE A 239 -5.72 3.92 5.56
C ILE A 239 -4.45 4.49 6.18
N SER A 240 -3.73 3.73 7.02
CA SER A 240 -2.45 4.16 7.60
C SER A 240 -1.27 4.08 6.63
N LEU A 241 -1.48 3.51 5.43
CA LEU A 241 -0.44 3.47 4.40
C LEU A 241 -0.16 4.91 3.91
N PRO A 242 1.11 5.33 3.79
CA PRO A 242 1.44 6.56 3.09
C PRO A 242 0.82 6.56 1.69
N ARG A 243 0.31 7.71 1.24
CA ARG A 243 -0.35 7.79 -0.08
C ARG A 243 0.63 7.86 -1.25
N VAL A 244 1.83 8.34 -0.97
CA VAL A 244 2.87 8.61 -1.96
C VAL A 244 4.22 8.13 -1.45
N ARG A 245 5.12 7.84 -2.38
CA ARG A 245 6.55 7.66 -2.14
C ARG A 245 7.31 8.61 -3.05
N SER A 246 8.46 9.11 -2.63
CA SER A 246 9.28 9.97 -3.47
C SER A 246 10.27 9.15 -4.30
N VAL A 247 10.47 9.56 -5.55
CA VAL A 247 11.52 9.09 -6.45
C VAL A 247 12.35 10.30 -6.83
N CYS A 248 13.63 10.30 -6.45
CA CYS A 248 14.55 11.39 -6.70
C CYS A 248 15.37 11.09 -7.94
N ARG A 249 15.56 12.10 -8.81
CA ARG A 249 16.49 11.96 -9.94
C ARG A 249 17.89 11.76 -9.38
N GLN A 250 18.60 10.79 -9.94
CA GLN A 250 20.04 10.61 -9.75
C GLN A 250 20.80 11.57 -10.67
#